data_AF-G7E175-F1
#
_entry.id   AF-G7E175-F1
#
_cell.length_a   1.000
_cell.length_b   1.000
_cell.length_c   1.000
_cell.angle_alpha   90.00
_cell.angle_beta   90.00
_cell.angle_gamma   90.00
#
_symmetry.space_group_name_H-M   'P 1'
#
loop_
_entity.id
_entity.type
_entity.pdbx_description
1 polymer ?
#
loop_
_entity_poly.entity_id
_entity_poly.type
_entity_poly.pdbx_seq_one_letter_code
_entity_poly.pdbx_strand_id
1 'polypeptide(L)'
;MEKLLAFIADYRENNGNSVDELEHQPTALEFMRQVGQNRPLVIRRSCTPLKRTWSEQYLADKLGDTPVPIAITPDGRADSIVNGRFTLPATEEMTMRDFLSSLRKPADAHEPVRYLQSQNSNLTDGPLDVLKDDLHPPPEYALDVFGTEPDATNIWIGNHRSVSSAHRDPYDNIYTVLQGSKTFSLWPPHEVACLYERNVHTSAWQCDSSGVFSQNMQDSEPIPWIHIDADTPDYGRFPLFRHCQPLQVTLRPGDVLYLPHLWYHQVSQAGQEITIALNWWFDMSYSGADCFCLLNAVLLQSSFFKEEIVKMFSKLSLIVAAVVALSSLASATTSREALVKRVSTGGGNLDCYIAYNPVDVTYMDAFAFTFSNGDFTTVSQLAPHSVIASSVPGDANSVTWRMKNTDAKGNTDDLTFLIEYSGLMPTGVKLLSASHNGHDGFNFYDLTCGNVKVPHLG
;
A
#
# COMPACT_ATOMS: atom_id res chain seq x y z
N MET A 1 -23.34 -11.43 6.23
CA MET A 1 -23.10 -10.51 7.35
C MET A 1 -22.48 -11.25 8.53
N GLU A 2 -23.12 -12.28 9.08
CA GLU A 2 -22.56 -13.07 10.20
C GLU A 2 -21.11 -13.57 9.98
N LYS A 3 -20.81 -14.19 8.81
CA LYS A 3 -19.43 -14.60 8.45
C LYS A 3 -18.42 -13.46 8.41
N LEU A 4 -18.86 -12.27 8.04
CA LEU A 4 -18.00 -11.09 7.94
C LEU A 4 -17.72 -10.50 9.32
N LEU A 5 -18.72 -10.52 10.21
CA LEU A 5 -18.55 -10.16 11.61
C LEU A 5 -17.64 -11.16 12.34
N ALA A 6 -17.77 -12.45 12.05
CA ALA A 6 -16.85 -13.48 12.54
C ALA A 6 -15.42 -13.22 12.05
N PHE A 7 -15.23 -12.92 10.76
CA PHE A 7 -13.92 -12.56 10.23
C PHE A 7 -13.30 -11.32 10.91
N ILE A 8 -14.10 -10.26 11.14
CA ILE A 8 -13.65 -9.06 11.88
C ILE A 8 -13.22 -9.44 13.30
N ALA A 9 -13.98 -10.31 13.99
CA ALA A 9 -13.63 -10.79 15.32
C ALA A 9 -12.33 -11.61 15.30
N ASP A 10 -12.23 -12.58 14.39
CA ASP A 10 -11.04 -13.44 14.23
C ASP A 10 -9.78 -12.61 13.90
N TYR A 11 -9.89 -11.61 13.01
CA TYR A 11 -8.77 -10.72 12.70
C TYR A 11 -8.27 -10.04 13.97
N ARG A 12 -9.18 -9.50 14.80
CA ARG A 12 -8.81 -8.81 16.05
C ARG A 12 -8.18 -9.74 17.07
N GLU A 13 -8.73 -10.93 17.25
CA GLU A 13 -8.15 -11.91 18.20
C GLU A 13 -6.71 -12.28 17.82
N ASN A 14 -6.42 -12.38 16.51
CA ASN A 14 -5.08 -12.72 16.02
C ASN A 14 -4.10 -11.53 16.00
N ASN A 15 -4.59 -10.29 16.00
CA ASN A 15 -3.77 -9.09 15.84
C ASN A 15 -3.70 -8.25 17.14
N GLY A 16 -4.59 -8.44 18.10
CA GLY A 16 -4.69 -7.59 19.27
C GLY A 16 -5.42 -6.27 19.00
N ASN A 17 -5.59 -5.48 20.06
CA ASN A 17 -6.43 -4.28 20.09
C ASN A 17 -5.64 -2.99 20.39
N SER A 18 -4.33 -3.02 20.16
CA SER A 18 -3.42 -1.88 20.30
C SER A 18 -2.55 -1.72 19.06
N VAL A 19 -2.00 -0.52 18.91
CA VAL A 19 -0.95 -0.23 17.93
C VAL A 19 0.40 -0.56 18.56
N ASP A 20 1.28 -1.17 17.77
CA ASP A 20 2.65 -1.46 18.23
C ASP A 20 3.43 -0.16 18.40
N GLU A 21 4.29 -0.11 19.43
CA GLU A 21 5.08 1.09 19.72
C GLU A 21 6.58 0.75 19.81
N LEU A 22 7.40 1.60 19.20
CA LEU A 22 8.86 1.57 19.30
C LEU A 22 9.36 2.84 19.98
N GLU A 23 10.31 2.70 20.91
CA GLU A 23 10.99 3.83 21.59
C GLU A 23 12.29 4.25 20.88
N HIS A 24 12.53 3.72 19.68
CA HIS A 24 13.71 4.00 18.86
C HIS A 24 13.33 4.00 17.39
N GLN A 25 14.15 4.67 16.57
CA GLN A 25 13.98 4.64 15.12
C GLN A 25 14.19 3.20 14.60
N PRO A 26 13.24 2.61 13.86
CA PRO A 26 13.37 1.26 13.36
C PRO A 26 14.46 1.17 12.28
N THR A 27 15.08 0.00 12.17
CA THR A 27 15.82 -0.38 10.97
C THR A 27 14.86 -0.59 9.80
N ALA A 28 15.36 -0.52 8.56
CA ALA A 28 14.56 -0.85 7.36
C ALA A 28 13.93 -2.25 7.45
N LEU A 29 14.62 -3.24 8.03
CA LEU A 29 14.08 -4.59 8.20
C LEU A 29 12.92 -4.65 9.21
N GLU A 30 13.01 -3.94 10.33
CA GLU A 30 11.93 -3.85 11.32
C GLU A 30 10.72 -3.14 10.73
N PHE A 31 10.96 -2.03 10.03
CA PHE A 31 9.89 -1.27 9.37
C PHE A 31 9.23 -2.09 8.25
N MET A 32 10.01 -2.79 7.42
CA MET A 32 9.49 -3.67 6.36
C MET A 32 8.59 -4.79 6.91
N ARG A 33 8.92 -5.36 8.08
CA ARG A 33 8.05 -6.36 8.73
C ARG A 33 6.71 -5.76 9.12
N GLN A 34 6.70 -4.51 9.58
CA GLN A 34 5.48 -3.81 9.92
C GLN A 34 4.63 -3.51 8.68
N VAL A 35 5.25 -2.96 7.64
CA VAL A 35 4.62 -2.68 6.34
C VAL A 35 4.00 -3.96 5.77
N GLY A 36 4.73 -5.09 5.79
CA GLY A 36 4.24 -6.37 5.31
C GLY A 36 3.05 -6.96 6.07
N GLN A 37 2.77 -6.48 7.29
CA GLN A 37 1.57 -6.84 8.06
C GLN A 37 0.39 -5.91 7.76
N ASN A 38 0.62 -4.79 7.07
CA ASN A 38 -0.34 -3.71 6.87
C ASN A 38 -0.97 -3.26 8.20
N ARG A 39 -0.12 -2.92 9.18
CA ARG A 39 -0.55 -2.51 10.53
C ARG A 39 0.11 -1.20 10.96
N PRO A 40 -0.64 -0.30 11.64
CA PRO A 40 -0.07 0.92 12.17
C PRO A 40 1.06 0.65 13.16
N LEU A 41 1.99 1.60 13.25
CA LEU A 41 3.09 1.58 14.18
C LEU A 41 3.35 2.98 14.69
N VAL A 42 3.51 3.13 16.01
CA VAL A 42 3.98 4.39 16.60
C VAL A 42 5.46 4.29 16.92
N ILE A 43 6.22 5.31 16.57
CA ILE A 43 7.62 5.43 16.91
C ILE A 43 7.76 6.67 17.78
N ARG A 44 7.97 6.45 19.08
CA ARG A 44 7.98 7.50 20.10
C ARG A 44 9.28 8.29 20.05
N ARG A 45 9.15 9.63 20.05
CA ARG A 45 10.26 10.60 20.20
C ARG A 45 11.47 10.35 19.29
N SER A 46 11.24 9.80 18.11
CA SER A 46 12.31 9.32 17.22
C SER A 46 12.62 10.26 16.07
N CYS A 47 11.78 11.27 15.84
CA CYS A 47 11.86 12.11 14.65
C CYS A 47 12.13 13.57 14.99
N THR A 48 13.16 14.12 14.35
CA THR A 48 13.42 15.56 14.25
C THR A 48 13.36 15.93 12.79
N PRO A 49 12.15 16.09 12.22
CA PRO A 49 11.99 16.28 10.77
C PRO A 49 12.43 17.67 10.31
N LEU A 50 12.76 18.57 11.24
CA LEU A 50 13.16 19.94 10.97
C LEU A 50 14.60 20.18 11.41
N LYS A 51 15.38 20.85 10.56
CA LYS A 51 16.72 21.40 10.85
C LYS A 51 16.66 22.52 11.90
N ARG A 52 15.47 23.11 12.09
CA ARG A 52 15.18 24.13 13.10
C ARG A 52 13.77 24.02 13.63
N THR A 53 13.57 24.38 14.89
CA THR A 53 12.23 24.44 15.48
C THR A 53 11.41 25.56 14.85
N TRP A 54 10.18 25.24 14.44
CA TRP A 54 9.21 26.24 14.01
C TRP A 54 8.42 26.76 15.21
N SER A 55 8.60 28.04 15.52
CA SER A 55 7.69 28.79 16.40
C SER A 55 6.64 29.54 15.58
N GLU A 56 5.54 29.93 16.21
CA GLU A 56 4.51 30.77 15.59
C GLU A 56 5.10 32.06 15.01
N GLN A 57 5.98 32.72 15.77
CA GLN A 57 6.66 33.94 15.33
C GLN A 57 7.56 33.65 14.11
N TYR A 58 8.30 32.55 14.13
CA TYR A 58 9.15 32.17 13.01
C TYR A 58 8.34 31.94 11.73
N LEU A 59 7.24 31.17 11.82
CA LEU A 59 6.37 30.90 10.67
C LEU A 59 5.75 32.20 10.13
N ALA A 60 5.25 33.07 11.02
CA ALA A 60 4.68 34.36 10.64
C ALA A 60 5.71 35.28 9.95
N ASP A 61 6.96 35.31 10.44
CA ASP A 61 8.01 36.16 9.87
C ASP A 61 8.58 35.58 8.57
N LYS A 62 8.74 34.26 8.48
CA LYS A 62 9.31 33.57 7.31
C LYS A 62 8.38 33.64 6.09
N LEU A 63 7.06 33.55 6.31
CA LEU A 63 6.05 33.65 5.26
C LEU A 63 5.62 35.10 4.97
N GLY A 64 5.84 36.01 5.92
CA GLY A 64 5.52 37.43 5.78
C GLY A 64 4.04 37.65 5.42
N ASP A 65 3.80 38.49 4.42
CA ASP A 65 2.46 38.85 3.94
C ASP A 65 1.95 37.93 2.82
N THR A 66 2.63 36.81 2.56
CA THR A 66 2.22 35.85 1.53
C THR A 66 0.85 35.26 1.89
N PRO A 67 -0.19 35.41 1.04
CA PRO A 67 -1.48 34.78 1.29
C PRO A 67 -1.37 33.26 1.24
N VAL A 68 -2.00 32.60 2.20
CA VAL A 68 -2.09 31.14 2.30
C VAL A 68 -3.56 30.75 2.25
N PRO A 69 -3.94 29.74 1.43
CA PRO A 69 -5.29 29.20 1.42
C PRO A 69 -5.56 28.42 2.71
N ILE A 70 -6.51 28.92 3.51
CA ILE A 70 -6.92 28.29 4.77
C ILE A 70 -8.32 27.73 4.62
N ALA A 71 -8.51 26.46 5.00
CA ALA A 71 -9.84 25.85 5.01
C ALA A 71 -10.66 26.43 6.16
N ILE A 72 -11.90 26.81 5.86
CA ILE A 72 -12.86 27.32 6.84
C ILE A 72 -14.15 26.49 6.83
N THR A 73 -14.65 26.20 8.03
CA THR A 73 -15.89 25.43 8.25
C THR A 73 -16.68 26.05 9.39
N PRO A 74 -18.02 25.84 9.43
CA PRO A 74 -18.83 26.37 10.52
C PRO A 74 -18.55 25.69 11.87
N ASP A 75 -18.21 24.41 11.86
CA ASP A 75 -18.14 23.54 13.05
C ASP A 75 -16.79 22.86 13.24
N GLY A 76 -15.86 22.98 12.30
CA GLY A 76 -14.53 22.36 12.35
C GLY A 76 -14.42 21.02 11.63
N ARG A 77 -15.50 20.53 11.03
CA ARG A 77 -15.54 19.25 10.33
C ARG A 77 -15.42 19.43 8.83
N ALA A 78 -14.19 19.56 8.37
CA ALA A 78 -13.90 19.55 6.94
C ALA A 78 -14.06 18.15 6.34
N ASP A 79 -14.37 18.09 5.05
CA ASP A 79 -14.43 16.85 4.27
C ASP A 79 -15.35 15.82 4.96
N SER A 80 -16.57 16.24 5.29
CA SER A 80 -17.49 15.49 6.15
C SER A 80 -18.89 15.37 5.55
N ILE A 81 -19.68 14.42 6.04
CA ILE A 81 -21.08 14.27 5.60
C ILE A 81 -21.96 15.30 6.30
N VAL A 82 -22.54 16.21 5.51
CA VAL A 82 -23.53 17.18 5.98
C VAL A 82 -24.74 17.09 5.08
N ASN A 83 -25.93 16.94 5.67
CA ASN A 83 -27.20 16.75 4.93
C ASN A 83 -27.16 15.62 3.88
N GLY A 84 -26.38 14.57 4.16
CA GLY A 84 -26.23 13.41 3.27
C GLY A 84 -25.30 13.61 2.08
N ARG A 85 -24.49 14.68 2.07
CA ARG A 85 -23.52 15.01 1.02
C ARG A 85 -22.12 15.12 1.60
N PHE A 86 -21.12 14.69 0.84
CA PHE A 86 -19.73 14.97 1.18
C PHE A 86 -19.47 16.46 0.96
N THR A 87 -19.16 17.18 2.04
CA THR A 87 -19.04 18.64 2.00
C THR A 87 -17.59 19.07 2.21
N LEU A 88 -17.00 19.62 1.16
CA LEU A 88 -15.69 20.27 1.19
C LEU A 88 -15.74 21.56 2.03
N PRO A 89 -14.64 21.95 2.68
CA PRO A 89 -14.55 23.24 3.34
C PRO A 89 -14.63 24.41 2.34
N ALA A 90 -14.95 25.60 2.83
CA ALA A 90 -14.69 26.84 2.10
C ALA A 90 -13.20 27.20 2.25
N THR A 91 -12.69 28.07 1.38
CA THR A 91 -11.30 28.54 1.46
C THR A 91 -11.27 30.05 1.67
N GLU A 92 -10.43 30.49 2.60
CA GLU A 92 -10.15 31.90 2.89
C GLU A 92 -8.64 32.14 2.72
N GLU A 93 -8.27 33.12 1.90
CA GLU A 93 -6.87 33.55 1.76
C GLU A 93 -6.52 34.53 2.89
N MET A 94 -5.48 34.22 3.66
CA MET A 94 -4.99 35.12 4.73
C MET A 94 -3.49 34.97 4.97
N THR A 95 -2.89 35.93 5.66
CA THR A 95 -1.48 35.81 6.05
C THR A 95 -1.31 34.74 7.13
N MET A 96 -0.13 34.11 7.19
CA MET A 96 0.19 33.16 8.26
C MET A 96 0.08 33.81 9.65
N ARG A 97 0.40 35.11 9.76
CA ARG A 97 0.28 35.87 11.01
C ARG A 97 -1.17 35.98 11.48
N ASP A 98 -2.08 36.33 10.58
CA ASP A 98 -3.51 36.45 10.89
C ASP A 98 -4.12 35.09 11.20
N PHE A 99 -3.72 34.06 10.44
CA PHE A 99 -4.15 32.70 10.66
C PHE A 99 -3.76 32.19 12.06
N LEU A 100 -2.48 32.25 12.43
CA LEU A 100 -2.01 31.82 13.75
C LEU A 100 -2.68 32.62 14.87
N SER A 101 -2.86 33.93 14.68
CA SER A 101 -3.59 34.79 15.63
C SER A 101 -5.04 34.34 15.80
N SER A 102 -5.71 33.94 14.71
CA SER A 102 -7.09 33.44 14.75
C SER A 102 -7.22 32.14 15.55
N LEU A 103 -6.23 31.25 15.49
CA LEU A 103 -6.25 29.97 16.21
C LEU A 103 -6.14 30.13 17.72
N ARG A 104 -5.58 31.26 18.19
CA ARG A 104 -5.42 31.61 19.62
C ARG A 104 -6.63 32.30 20.23
N LYS A 105 -7.55 32.81 19.40
CA LYS A 105 -8.75 33.46 19.92
C LYS A 105 -9.59 32.43 20.69
N PRO A 106 -10.19 32.82 21.83
CA PRO A 106 -11.18 31.98 22.50
C PRO A 106 -12.28 31.57 21.51
N ALA A 107 -12.74 30.33 21.61
CA ALA A 107 -13.77 29.83 20.71
C ALA A 107 -15.07 30.63 20.88
N ASP A 108 -15.40 31.46 19.89
CA ASP A 108 -16.74 31.98 19.68
C ASP A 108 -17.50 30.98 18.79
N ALA A 109 -18.73 30.65 19.17
CA ALA A 109 -19.61 29.75 18.42
C ALA A 109 -20.01 30.33 17.06
N HIS A 110 -19.87 31.65 16.87
CA HIS A 110 -20.19 32.34 15.62
C HIS A 110 -18.98 32.52 14.69
N GLU A 111 -17.75 32.26 15.16
CA GLU A 111 -16.57 32.36 14.30
C GLU A 111 -16.27 31.03 13.59
N PRO A 112 -15.88 31.08 12.30
CA PRO A 112 -15.52 29.91 11.53
C PRO A 112 -14.29 29.21 12.12
N VAL A 113 -14.27 27.89 12.04
CA VAL A 113 -13.09 27.09 12.36
C VAL A 113 -12.15 27.10 11.18
N ARG A 114 -10.90 27.48 11.45
CA ARG A 114 -9.83 27.56 10.45
C ARG A 114 -8.85 26.40 10.61
N TYR A 115 -8.45 25.82 9.50
CA TYR A 115 -7.50 24.72 9.47
C TYR A 115 -6.65 24.79 8.21
N LEU A 116 -5.32 24.82 8.35
CA LEU A 116 -4.41 24.65 7.23
C LEU A 116 -4.29 23.15 6.99
N GLN A 117 -5.01 22.68 5.97
CA GLN A 117 -5.18 21.27 5.67
C GLN A 117 -5.24 20.96 4.17
N SER A 118 -4.85 21.92 3.32
CA SER A 118 -4.67 21.64 1.90
C SER A 118 -3.72 20.45 1.76
N GLN A 119 -4.12 19.44 0.99
CA GLN A 119 -3.29 18.26 0.74
C GLN A 119 -2.55 18.47 -0.59
N ASN A 120 -1.88 17.42 -1.09
CA ASN A 120 -1.15 17.41 -2.36
C ASN A 120 0.09 18.31 -2.34
N SER A 121 1.02 18.01 -1.44
CA SER A 121 2.31 18.68 -1.35
C SER A 121 2.23 20.14 -0.90
N ASN A 122 1.24 20.52 -0.08
CA ASN A 122 1.04 21.94 0.27
C ASN A 122 2.24 22.62 0.95
N LEU A 123 3.15 21.85 1.56
CA LEU A 123 4.37 22.38 2.18
C LEU A 123 5.45 22.64 1.13
N THR A 124 5.50 21.80 0.10
CA THR A 124 6.50 21.86 -0.95
C THR A 124 6.01 22.62 -2.18
N ASP A 125 4.71 22.76 -2.39
CA ASP A 125 4.17 23.37 -3.59
C ASP A 125 3.27 24.54 -3.18
N GLY A 126 3.51 25.70 -3.81
CA GLY A 126 2.76 26.92 -3.54
C GLY A 126 3.36 27.78 -2.41
N PRO A 127 2.53 28.51 -1.65
CA PRO A 127 2.99 29.63 -0.83
C PRO A 127 3.84 29.25 0.38
N LEU A 128 3.94 27.96 0.71
CA LEU A 128 4.70 27.45 1.85
C LEU A 128 6.10 26.91 1.46
N ASP A 129 6.46 26.91 0.18
CA ASP A 129 7.69 26.30 -0.33
C ASP A 129 8.98 26.88 0.28
N VAL A 130 8.94 28.13 0.77
CA VAL A 130 10.03 28.79 1.51
C VAL A 130 10.42 28.05 2.81
N LEU A 131 9.56 27.15 3.30
CA LEU A 131 9.81 26.31 4.47
C LEU A 131 10.56 25.01 4.14
N LYS A 132 10.69 24.63 2.86
CA LYS A 132 11.41 23.41 2.41
C LYS A 132 12.83 23.33 2.96
N ASP A 133 13.52 24.46 2.98
CA ASP A 133 14.92 24.53 3.40
C ASP A 133 15.10 24.12 4.86
N ASP A 134 14.05 24.21 5.68
CA ASP A 134 14.06 23.81 7.07
C ASP A 134 13.85 22.30 7.27
N LEU A 135 13.47 21.55 6.22
CA LEU A 135 13.17 20.12 6.34
C LEU A 135 14.43 19.27 6.25
N HIS A 136 14.53 18.27 7.13
CA HIS A 136 15.33 17.08 6.85
C HIS A 136 14.62 16.24 5.78
N PRO A 137 15.37 15.37 5.05
CA PRO A 137 14.76 14.38 4.18
C PRO A 137 13.75 13.48 4.94
N PRO A 138 12.83 12.82 4.23
CA PRO A 138 11.97 11.80 4.83
C PRO A 138 12.80 10.73 5.59
N PRO A 139 12.21 10.02 6.58
CA PRO A 139 12.96 9.05 7.36
C PRO A 139 13.58 7.96 6.48
N GLU A 140 14.88 7.71 6.64
CA GLU A 140 15.67 6.79 5.80
C GLU A 140 15.08 5.37 5.77
N TYR A 141 14.60 4.86 6.91
CA TYR A 141 13.96 3.54 6.96
C TYR A 141 12.72 3.43 6.06
N ALA A 142 12.00 4.54 5.83
CA ALA A 142 10.82 4.55 4.96
C ALA A 142 11.26 4.59 3.49
N LEU A 143 12.25 5.42 3.16
CA LEU A 143 12.85 5.48 1.82
C LEU A 143 13.44 4.14 1.41
N ASP A 144 14.15 3.45 2.30
CA ASP A 144 14.75 2.13 2.05
C ASP A 144 13.71 1.04 1.79
N VAL A 145 12.58 1.09 2.50
CA VAL A 145 11.53 0.06 2.41
C VAL A 145 10.59 0.30 1.24
N PHE A 146 10.17 1.54 1.02
CA PHE A 146 9.28 1.89 -0.09
C PHE A 146 10.06 1.98 -1.41
N GLY A 147 11.35 2.31 -1.38
CA GLY A 147 12.22 2.39 -2.55
C GLY A 147 11.90 3.57 -3.47
N THR A 148 11.09 4.52 -3.00
CA THR A 148 10.65 5.71 -3.74
C THR A 148 10.71 6.95 -2.84
N GLU A 149 10.80 8.12 -3.46
CA GLU A 149 10.53 9.39 -2.77
C GLU A 149 9.02 9.52 -2.50
N PRO A 150 8.61 10.30 -1.48
CA PRO A 150 7.19 10.55 -1.24
C PRO A 150 6.58 11.38 -2.38
N ASP A 151 5.37 11.00 -2.78
CA ASP A 151 4.53 11.74 -3.73
C ASP A 151 4.14 13.11 -3.18
N ALA A 152 3.93 13.18 -1.86
CA ALA A 152 3.57 14.42 -1.21
C ALA A 152 4.21 14.63 0.16
N THR A 153 4.55 15.89 0.44
CA THR A 153 4.92 16.37 1.78
C THR A 153 3.92 17.43 2.21
N ASN A 154 3.15 17.16 3.26
CA ASN A 154 2.10 18.08 3.71
C ASN A 154 2.38 18.62 5.12
N ILE A 155 1.94 19.85 5.35
CA ILE A 155 1.90 20.50 6.66
C ILE A 155 0.45 20.69 7.10
N TRP A 156 0.20 20.48 8.39
CA TRP A 156 -1.09 20.64 9.02
C TRP A 156 -0.97 21.60 10.20
N ILE A 157 -1.79 22.65 10.23
CA ILE A 157 -1.80 23.63 11.33
C ILE A 157 -3.25 23.93 11.71
N GLY A 158 -3.63 23.75 12.97
CA GLY A 158 -4.97 24.10 13.46
C GLY A 158 -5.07 24.12 14.98
N ASN A 159 -6.31 24.12 15.51
CA ASN A 159 -6.60 23.98 16.94
C ASN A 159 -7.60 22.83 17.22
N HIS A 160 -7.92 22.58 18.49
CA HIS A 160 -8.79 21.46 18.90
C HIS A 160 -10.19 21.41 18.27
N ARG A 161 -10.65 22.47 17.60
CA ARG A 161 -11.93 22.46 16.87
C ARG A 161 -11.84 21.73 15.53
N SER A 162 -10.64 21.61 14.95
CA SER A 162 -10.44 20.98 13.64
C SER A 162 -10.47 19.46 13.77
N VAL A 163 -11.39 18.82 13.04
CA VAL A 163 -11.54 17.36 12.97
C VAL A 163 -11.58 16.93 11.50
N SER A 164 -10.71 16.00 11.13
CA SER A 164 -10.77 15.30 9.85
C SER A 164 -11.66 14.08 10.02
N SER A 165 -12.75 14.02 9.24
CA SER A 165 -13.74 12.94 9.33
C SER A 165 -13.13 11.57 8.97
N ALA A 166 -13.82 10.48 9.33
CA ALA A 166 -13.34 9.14 9.03
C ALA A 166 -13.24 8.91 7.51
N HIS A 167 -12.03 8.60 7.03
CA HIS A 167 -11.73 8.33 5.62
C HIS A 167 -10.55 7.37 5.50
N ARG A 168 -10.16 7.01 4.28
CA ARG A 168 -8.95 6.24 4.00
C ARG A 168 -8.22 6.86 2.81
N ASP A 169 -6.91 6.68 2.79
CA ASP A 169 -6.05 7.13 1.69
C ASP A 169 -5.39 5.95 0.98
N PRO A 170 -5.11 6.05 -0.33
CA PRO A 170 -4.30 5.07 -1.06
C PRO A 170 -2.79 5.29 -0.85
N TYR A 171 -2.38 5.78 0.33
CA TYR A 171 -1.00 6.17 0.62
C TYR A 171 -0.52 5.52 1.92
N ASP A 172 0.73 5.05 1.91
CA ASP A 172 1.47 4.79 3.14
C ASP A 172 1.92 6.14 3.73
N ASN A 173 1.42 6.42 4.93
CA ASN A 173 1.52 7.74 5.53
C ASN A 173 2.47 7.73 6.74
N ILE A 174 3.55 8.50 6.64
CA ILE A 174 4.47 8.75 7.75
C ILE A 174 4.10 10.10 8.35
N TYR A 175 3.38 10.08 9.48
CA TYR A 175 2.80 11.27 10.11
C TYR A 175 3.56 11.64 11.39
N THR A 176 4.05 12.87 11.49
CA THR A 176 4.85 13.36 12.63
C THR A 176 4.25 14.62 13.24
N VAL A 177 4.18 14.67 14.57
CA VAL A 177 3.70 15.85 15.30
C VAL A 177 4.89 16.71 15.72
N LEU A 178 4.82 18.00 15.39
CA LEU A 178 5.86 18.99 15.68
C LEU A 178 5.53 19.82 16.94
N GLN A 179 4.25 20.16 17.10
CA GLN A 179 3.72 20.93 18.23
C GLN A 179 2.29 20.49 18.52
N GLY A 180 1.87 20.55 19.79
CA GLY A 180 0.53 20.14 20.19
C GLY A 180 0.37 18.62 20.23
N SER A 181 -0.84 18.12 19.92
CA SER A 181 -1.12 16.69 19.95
C SER A 181 -2.24 16.31 18.98
N LYS A 182 -2.05 15.18 18.28
CA LYS A 182 -3.04 14.58 17.37
C LYS A 182 -3.53 13.27 17.96
N THR A 183 -4.83 13.01 17.90
CA THR A 183 -5.44 11.74 18.28
C THR A 183 -6.14 11.12 17.09
N PHE A 184 -5.75 9.89 16.77
CA PHE A 184 -6.25 9.09 15.66
C PHE A 184 -7.15 7.98 16.21
N SER A 185 -8.35 7.87 15.64
CA SER A 185 -9.16 6.64 15.69
C SER A 185 -8.92 5.87 14.41
N LEU A 186 -8.36 4.67 14.49
CA LEU A 186 -7.93 3.87 13.34
C LEU A 186 -8.77 2.59 13.24
N TRP A 187 -9.31 2.29 12.06
CA TRP A 187 -9.99 1.04 11.77
C TRP A 187 -9.29 0.33 10.60
N PRO A 188 -9.05 -0.97 10.71
CA PRO A 188 -8.43 -1.72 9.62
C PRO A 188 -9.36 -1.79 8.40
N PRO A 189 -8.82 -1.98 7.19
CA PRO A 189 -9.60 -1.89 5.94
C PRO A 189 -10.85 -2.78 5.88
N HIS A 190 -10.82 -3.95 6.49
CA HIS A 190 -11.93 -4.91 6.47
C HIS A 190 -13.12 -4.50 7.36
N GLU A 191 -12.95 -3.52 8.26
CA GLU A 191 -14.05 -2.96 9.04
C GLU A 191 -14.99 -2.07 8.23
N VAL A 192 -14.67 -1.79 6.96
CA VAL A 192 -15.56 -1.11 6.02
C VAL A 192 -17.00 -1.64 6.00
N ALA A 193 -17.14 -2.95 6.22
CA ALA A 193 -18.40 -3.66 6.40
C ALA A 193 -19.36 -3.04 7.43
N CYS A 194 -18.78 -2.38 8.44
CA CYS A 194 -19.44 -1.82 9.60
C CYS A 194 -19.30 -0.29 9.67
N LEU A 195 -18.47 0.32 8.81
CA LEU A 195 -18.24 1.77 8.73
C LEU A 195 -19.25 2.52 7.86
N TYR A 196 -20.12 1.82 7.12
CA TYR A 196 -21.16 2.45 6.29
C TYR A 196 -20.61 3.42 5.23
N GLU A 197 -19.55 3.03 4.54
CA GLU A 197 -19.07 3.74 3.35
C GLU A 197 -20.15 3.67 2.24
N ARG A 198 -20.49 4.81 1.63
CA ARG A 198 -21.41 4.87 0.49
C ARG A 198 -21.03 5.99 -0.46
N ASN A 199 -21.45 5.85 -1.72
CA ASN A 199 -21.28 6.89 -2.71
C ASN A 199 -22.23 8.07 -2.45
N VAL A 200 -21.66 9.28 -2.36
CA VAL A 200 -22.38 10.53 -2.11
C VAL A 200 -21.95 11.62 -3.08
N HIS A 201 -22.88 12.49 -3.42
CA HIS A 201 -22.56 13.69 -4.18
C HIS A 201 -21.77 14.69 -3.32
N THR A 202 -20.90 15.43 -4.00
CA THR A 202 -20.08 16.46 -3.39
C THR A 202 -20.82 17.80 -3.33
N SER A 203 -20.72 18.47 -2.19
CA SER A 203 -21.00 19.89 -2.00
C SER A 203 -19.76 20.58 -1.44
N ALA A 204 -19.75 21.91 -1.45
CA ALA A 204 -18.74 22.71 -0.77
C ALA A 204 -19.43 23.78 0.06
N TRP A 205 -18.84 24.09 1.21
CA TRP A 205 -19.21 25.28 1.96
C TRP A 205 -18.88 26.55 1.17
N GLN A 206 -19.72 27.55 1.33
CA GLN A 206 -19.47 28.93 0.94
C GLN A 206 -19.75 29.82 2.15
N CYS A 207 -18.82 30.70 2.47
CA CYS A 207 -18.98 31.71 3.52
C CYS A 207 -19.11 33.08 2.86
N ASP A 208 -20.19 33.79 3.15
CA ASP A 208 -20.32 35.18 2.71
C ASP A 208 -19.58 36.15 3.63
N SER A 209 -19.56 37.44 3.26
CA SER A 209 -18.88 38.49 4.03
C SER A 209 -19.51 38.77 5.40
N SER A 210 -20.71 38.25 5.67
CA SER A 210 -21.37 38.33 6.96
C SER A 210 -21.06 37.14 7.88
N GLY A 211 -20.26 36.16 7.39
CA GLY A 211 -19.90 34.96 8.13
C GLY A 211 -20.94 33.85 8.05
N VAL A 212 -21.94 33.96 7.16
CA VAL A 212 -22.99 32.96 7.02
C VAL A 212 -22.55 31.86 6.05
N PHE A 213 -22.66 30.62 6.51
CA PHE A 213 -22.32 29.43 5.73
C PHE A 213 -23.52 28.87 4.97
N SER A 214 -23.31 28.55 3.70
CA SER A 214 -24.27 27.84 2.85
C SER A 214 -23.58 26.74 2.05
N GLN A 215 -24.34 25.74 1.61
CA GLN A 215 -23.81 24.63 0.81
C GLN A 215 -24.12 24.85 -0.67
N ASN A 216 -23.09 24.73 -1.52
CA ASN A 216 -23.25 24.70 -2.96
C ASN A 216 -22.89 23.31 -3.51
N MET A 217 -23.71 22.82 -4.43
CA MET A 217 -23.47 21.56 -5.12
C MET A 217 -22.26 21.67 -6.03
N GLN A 218 -21.42 20.64 -5.99
CA GLN A 218 -20.35 20.48 -6.96
C GLN A 218 -20.83 19.55 -8.08
N ASP A 219 -20.46 19.89 -9.31
CA ASP A 219 -20.68 19.02 -10.46
C ASP A 219 -19.56 17.97 -10.48
N SER A 220 -19.75 16.90 -9.72
CA SER A 220 -18.82 15.78 -9.64
C SER A 220 -19.55 14.44 -9.56
N GLU A 221 -18.88 13.39 -10.02
CA GLU A 221 -19.33 12.03 -9.77
C GLU A 221 -19.43 11.77 -8.25
N PRO A 222 -20.38 10.92 -7.81
CA PRO A 222 -20.46 10.51 -6.42
C PRO A 222 -19.19 9.78 -5.97
N ILE A 223 -18.69 10.15 -4.79
CA ILE A 223 -17.50 9.53 -4.20
C ILE A 223 -17.87 8.67 -2.98
N PRO A 224 -17.16 7.57 -2.72
CA PRO A 224 -17.35 6.80 -1.50
C PRO A 224 -16.90 7.60 -0.27
N TRP A 225 -17.76 7.69 0.75
CA TRP A 225 -17.41 8.31 2.03
C TRP A 225 -18.12 7.66 3.22
N ILE A 226 -17.54 7.80 4.42
CA ILE A 226 -18.09 7.26 5.66
C ILE A 226 -19.29 8.10 6.12
N HIS A 227 -20.46 7.47 6.23
CA HIS A 227 -21.70 8.15 6.62
C HIS A 227 -21.92 8.31 8.11
N ILE A 228 -21.20 7.54 8.92
CA ILE A 228 -21.37 7.55 10.36
C ILE A 228 -20.41 8.55 11.00
N ASP A 229 -20.94 9.37 11.91
CA ASP A 229 -20.13 10.15 12.84
C ASP A 229 -19.63 9.21 13.95
N ALA A 230 -18.32 8.95 14.00
CA ALA A 230 -17.72 8.06 14.99
C ALA A 230 -17.75 8.65 16.41
N ASP A 231 -17.83 9.97 16.55
CA ASP A 231 -17.91 10.64 17.85
C ASP A 231 -19.34 10.56 18.44
N THR A 232 -20.36 10.58 17.57
CA THR A 232 -21.77 10.51 17.97
C THR A 232 -22.57 9.48 17.13
N PRO A 233 -22.26 8.17 17.25
CA PRO A 233 -22.83 7.16 16.37
C PRO A 233 -24.33 6.94 16.62
N ASP A 234 -25.15 7.18 15.59
CA ASP A 234 -26.57 6.80 15.58
C ASP A 234 -26.70 5.29 15.30
N TYR A 235 -26.67 4.48 16.36
CA TYR A 235 -26.81 3.04 16.25
C TYR A 235 -28.21 2.56 15.81
N GLY A 236 -29.22 3.44 15.81
CA GLY A 236 -30.53 3.11 15.26
C GLY A 236 -30.47 3.05 13.73
N ARG A 237 -29.75 4.01 13.12
CA ARG A 237 -29.50 4.04 11.66
C ARG A 237 -28.32 3.18 11.23
N PHE A 238 -27.31 3.05 12.09
CA PHE A 238 -26.03 2.40 11.80
C PHE A 238 -25.67 1.28 12.81
N PRO A 239 -26.53 0.26 13.00
CA PRO A 239 -26.35 -0.75 14.06
C PRO A 239 -25.07 -1.57 13.93
N LEU A 240 -24.53 -1.78 12.73
CA LEU A 240 -23.34 -2.59 12.50
C LEU A 240 -22.07 -1.93 13.04
N PHE A 241 -22.06 -0.61 13.23
CA PHE A 241 -20.90 0.10 13.77
C PHE A 241 -20.58 -0.32 15.20
N ARG A 242 -21.52 -0.95 15.92
CA ARG A 242 -21.24 -1.60 17.22
C ARG A 242 -20.17 -2.68 17.14
N HIS A 243 -19.99 -3.24 15.95
CA HIS A 243 -18.96 -4.22 15.69
C HIS A 243 -17.63 -3.58 15.33
N CYS A 244 -17.54 -2.27 15.08
CA CYS A 244 -16.26 -1.57 14.89
C CYS A 244 -15.55 -1.36 16.23
N GLN A 245 -14.22 -1.49 16.24
CA GLN A 245 -13.39 -1.21 17.40
C GLN A 245 -12.15 -0.44 16.96
N PRO A 246 -12.17 0.90 17.07
CA PRO A 246 -11.02 1.69 16.65
C PRO A 246 -9.81 1.44 17.56
N LEU A 247 -8.64 1.35 16.95
CA LEU A 247 -7.37 1.54 17.66
C LEU A 247 -7.21 3.04 17.91
N GLN A 248 -6.98 3.43 19.16
CA GLN A 248 -6.80 4.84 19.54
C GLN A 248 -5.31 5.14 19.71
N VAL A 249 -4.82 6.15 18.99
CA VAL A 249 -3.42 6.58 19.05
C VAL A 249 -3.36 8.08 19.29
N THR A 250 -2.69 8.50 20.36
CA THR A 250 -2.34 9.90 20.58
C THR A 250 -0.85 10.12 20.34
N LEU A 251 -0.53 11.02 19.42
CA LEU A 251 0.82 11.47 19.10
C LEU A 251 1.13 12.78 19.82
N ARG A 252 2.36 12.88 20.32
CA ARG A 252 2.94 14.08 20.96
C ARG A 252 4.12 14.59 20.12
N PRO A 253 4.67 15.78 20.43
CA PRO A 253 5.79 16.31 19.67
C PRO A 253 6.97 15.33 19.62
N GLY A 254 7.42 15.02 18.40
CA GLY A 254 8.49 14.06 18.11
C GLY A 254 8.05 12.61 17.89
N ASP A 255 6.78 12.29 18.14
CA ASP A 255 6.22 10.97 17.81
C ASP A 255 5.90 10.87 16.32
N VAL A 256 6.09 9.68 15.76
CA VAL A 256 5.74 9.33 14.38
C VAL A 256 4.70 8.22 14.40
N LEU A 257 3.67 8.34 13.56
CA LEU A 257 2.77 7.26 13.20
C LEU A 257 3.07 6.83 11.77
N TYR A 258 3.41 5.56 11.60
CA TYR A 258 3.18 4.89 10.33
C TYR A 258 1.71 4.49 10.29
N LEU A 259 0.96 5.15 9.39
CA LEU A 259 -0.42 4.84 9.07
C LEU A 259 -0.44 4.16 7.70
N PRO A 260 -0.71 2.85 7.64
CA PRO A 260 -0.65 2.12 6.38
C PRO A 260 -1.77 2.54 5.43
N HIS A 261 -1.54 2.31 4.14
CA HIS A 261 -2.55 2.56 3.12
C HIS A 261 -3.88 1.85 3.42
N LEU A 262 -4.98 2.46 2.97
CA LEU A 262 -6.36 1.98 3.09
C LEU A 262 -6.90 1.83 4.52
N TRP A 263 -6.12 2.11 5.56
CA TRP A 263 -6.62 2.19 6.92
C TRP A 263 -7.57 3.36 7.06
N TYR A 264 -8.76 3.07 7.58
CA TYR A 264 -9.72 4.10 7.90
C TYR A 264 -9.24 4.85 9.13
N HIS A 265 -9.30 6.16 9.10
CA HIS A 265 -8.82 6.98 10.19
C HIS A 265 -9.65 8.26 10.33
N GLN A 266 -9.93 8.62 11.58
CA GLN A 266 -10.48 9.91 11.97
C GLN A 266 -9.43 10.61 12.82
N VAL A 267 -9.20 11.90 12.58
CA VAL A 267 -8.14 12.64 13.25
C VAL A 267 -8.71 13.84 13.96
N SER A 268 -8.46 13.91 15.25
CA SER A 268 -8.72 15.07 16.10
C SER A 268 -7.42 15.60 16.67
N GLN A 269 -7.46 16.78 17.27
CA GLN A 269 -6.33 17.35 18.00
C GLN A 269 -6.79 17.88 19.35
N ALA A 270 -5.92 17.78 20.35
CA ALA A 270 -6.27 18.04 21.73
C ALA A 270 -5.52 19.23 22.31
N GLY A 271 -6.14 19.88 23.31
CA GLY A 271 -5.55 21.00 24.04
C GLY A 271 -5.94 22.38 23.47
N GLN A 272 -5.54 23.44 24.19
CA GLN A 272 -5.80 24.82 23.75
C GLN A 272 -4.65 25.40 22.91
N GLU A 273 -3.63 24.62 22.64
CA GLU A 273 -2.46 25.03 21.86
C GLU A 273 -2.69 24.80 20.37
N ILE A 274 -1.96 25.58 19.55
CA ILE A 274 -1.87 25.31 18.12
C ILE A 274 -1.15 23.97 17.94
N THR A 275 -1.73 23.13 17.10
CA THR A 275 -1.14 21.85 16.72
C THR A 275 -0.52 22.00 15.34
N ILE A 276 0.74 21.59 15.21
CA ILE A 276 1.50 21.57 13.96
C ILE A 276 1.97 20.15 13.73
N ALA A 277 1.70 19.63 12.53
CA ALA A 277 2.16 18.31 12.11
C ALA A 277 2.65 18.34 10.67
N LEU A 278 3.46 17.36 10.32
CA LEU A 278 3.96 17.13 8.98
C LEU A 278 3.69 15.68 8.62
N ASN A 279 3.43 15.40 7.36
CA ASN A 279 3.40 14.02 6.90
C ASN A 279 3.99 13.85 5.51
N TRP A 280 4.46 12.64 5.25
CA TRP A 280 4.89 12.19 3.94
C TRP A 280 3.96 11.09 3.45
N TRP A 281 3.53 11.20 2.20
CA TRP A 281 2.74 10.19 1.52
C TRP A 281 3.58 9.46 0.49
N PHE A 282 3.66 8.15 0.63
CA PHE A 282 4.28 7.24 -0.31
C PHE A 282 3.16 6.47 -1.01
N ASP A 283 3.14 6.50 -2.35
CA ASP A 283 2.11 5.78 -3.11
C ASP A 283 2.12 4.30 -2.76
N MET A 284 0.94 3.72 -2.64
CA MET A 284 0.84 2.30 -2.32
C MET A 284 1.41 1.45 -3.46
N SER A 285 2.14 0.40 -3.11
CA SER A 285 2.57 -0.58 -4.11
C SER A 285 1.34 -1.37 -4.59
N TYR A 286 1.05 -1.38 -5.88
CA TYR A 286 -0.04 -2.19 -6.44
C TYR A 286 0.39 -3.65 -6.70
N SER A 287 1.22 -4.22 -5.82
CA SER A 287 1.77 -5.58 -5.99
C SER A 287 1.26 -6.56 -4.94
N GLY A 288 1.03 -7.81 -5.35
CA GLY A 288 0.80 -8.98 -4.48
C GLY A 288 -0.18 -8.80 -3.30
N ALA A 289 0.37 -8.49 -2.12
CA ALA A 289 -0.36 -8.41 -0.85
C ALA A 289 -1.28 -7.18 -0.74
N ASP A 290 -0.90 -6.06 -1.34
CA ASP A 290 -1.64 -4.80 -1.28
C ASP A 290 -2.89 -4.85 -2.17
N CYS A 291 -2.80 -5.57 -3.29
CA CYS A 291 -3.94 -5.96 -4.13
C CYS A 291 -4.98 -6.78 -3.36
N PHE A 292 -4.57 -7.61 -2.38
CA PHE A 292 -5.50 -8.40 -1.57
C PHE A 292 -6.28 -7.50 -0.60
N CYS A 293 -5.65 -6.48 -0.02
CA CYS A 293 -6.32 -5.49 0.84
C CYS A 293 -7.35 -4.67 0.04
N LEU A 294 -6.96 -4.20 -1.15
CA LEU A 294 -7.84 -3.47 -2.06
C LEU A 294 -9.01 -4.34 -2.56
N LEU A 295 -8.73 -5.59 -2.97
CA LEU A 295 -9.75 -6.54 -3.42
C LEU A 295 -10.77 -6.84 -2.32
N ASN A 296 -10.32 -7.05 -1.08
CA ASN A 296 -11.25 -7.25 0.05
C ASN A 296 -12.10 -6.01 0.31
N ALA A 297 -11.53 -4.80 0.31
CA ALA A 297 -12.30 -3.57 0.51
C ALA A 297 -13.38 -3.39 -0.57
N VAL A 298 -13.05 -3.63 -1.85
CA VAL A 298 -13.99 -3.52 -2.99
C VAL A 298 -15.06 -4.62 -2.94
N LEU A 299 -14.69 -5.87 -2.63
CA LEU A 299 -15.63 -6.98 -2.55
C LEU A 299 -16.68 -6.79 -1.45
N LEU A 300 -16.29 -6.19 -0.31
CA LEU A 300 -17.18 -5.92 0.82
C LEU A 300 -18.20 -4.80 0.55
N GLN A 301 -17.93 -3.91 -0.42
CA GLN A 301 -18.79 -2.78 -0.76
C GLN A 301 -19.82 -3.10 -1.85
N SER A 302 -19.62 -4.17 -2.63
CA SER A 302 -20.53 -4.52 -3.73
C SER A 302 -21.81 -5.24 -3.23
N SER A 303 -22.97 -4.72 -3.59
CA SER A 303 -24.29 -5.32 -3.26
C SER A 303 -24.61 -6.59 -4.05
N PHE A 304 -23.71 -7.04 -4.93
CA PHE A 304 -24.01 -7.97 -6.03
C PHE A 304 -23.73 -9.46 -5.74
N PHE A 305 -23.11 -9.82 -4.60
CA PHE A 305 -22.56 -11.19 -4.43
C PHE A 305 -22.92 -11.88 -3.10
N LYS A 306 -24.17 -11.77 -2.62
CA LYS A 306 -24.57 -12.37 -1.33
C LYS A 306 -24.68 -13.90 -1.29
N GLU A 307 -24.90 -14.59 -2.42
CA GLU A 307 -25.05 -16.06 -2.45
C GLU A 307 -23.76 -16.83 -2.82
N GLU A 308 -22.90 -16.25 -3.66
CA GLU A 308 -21.61 -16.84 -4.04
C GLU A 308 -20.63 -16.85 -2.87
N ILE A 309 -20.75 -15.92 -1.90
CA ILE A 309 -19.89 -15.83 -0.71
C ILE A 309 -19.86 -17.14 0.10
N VAL A 310 -20.96 -17.88 0.25
CA VAL A 310 -20.93 -19.14 1.02
C VAL A 310 -20.15 -20.23 0.28
N LYS A 311 -20.25 -20.27 -1.06
CA LYS A 311 -19.47 -21.17 -1.93
C LYS A 311 -18.02 -20.72 -2.09
N MET A 312 -17.78 -19.41 -2.04
CA MET A 312 -16.47 -18.79 -2.12
C MET A 312 -15.71 -18.99 -0.82
N PHE A 313 -16.31 -18.84 0.37
CA PHE A 313 -15.65 -19.12 1.66
C PHE A 313 -15.25 -20.60 1.84
N SER A 314 -16.00 -21.56 1.29
CA SER A 314 -15.55 -22.97 1.21
C SER A 314 -14.44 -23.21 0.20
N LYS A 315 -14.27 -22.30 -0.78
CA LYS A 315 -13.13 -22.24 -1.70
C LYS A 315 -12.05 -21.25 -1.23
N LEU A 316 -12.28 -20.47 -0.17
CA LEU A 316 -11.39 -19.41 0.30
C LEU A 316 -10.37 -19.93 1.30
N SER A 317 -10.66 -21.05 1.98
CA SER A 317 -9.62 -21.88 2.60
C SER A 317 -8.63 -22.40 1.55
N LEU A 318 -9.09 -22.62 0.31
CA LEU A 318 -8.24 -22.91 -0.86
C LEU A 318 -7.62 -21.65 -1.49
N ILE A 319 -8.23 -20.46 -1.36
CA ILE A 319 -7.66 -19.19 -1.87
C ILE A 319 -6.67 -18.55 -0.91
N VAL A 320 -6.74 -18.75 0.41
CA VAL A 320 -5.65 -18.37 1.33
C VAL A 320 -4.47 -19.33 1.15
N ALA A 321 -4.73 -20.62 0.92
CA ALA A 321 -3.70 -21.55 0.48
C ALA A 321 -3.17 -21.19 -0.93
N ALA A 322 -4.03 -20.67 -1.81
CA ALA A 322 -3.64 -20.23 -3.14
C ALA A 322 -3.06 -18.82 -3.18
N VAL A 323 -3.26 -17.91 -2.22
CA VAL A 323 -2.64 -16.57 -2.14
C VAL A 323 -1.30 -16.65 -1.43
N VAL A 324 -1.14 -17.60 -0.50
CA VAL A 324 0.17 -18.11 -0.10
C VAL A 324 0.87 -18.83 -1.27
N ALA A 325 0.12 -19.29 -2.28
CA ALA A 325 0.63 -19.86 -3.54
C ALA A 325 0.58 -18.93 -4.79
N LEU A 326 0.01 -17.72 -4.70
CA LEU A 326 -0.22 -16.72 -5.77
C LEU A 326 0.55 -15.42 -5.47
N SER A 327 1.06 -15.23 -4.24
CA SER A 327 2.37 -14.58 -4.05
C SER A 327 3.48 -15.31 -4.83
N SER A 328 3.16 -16.53 -5.30
CA SER A 328 3.92 -17.37 -6.21
C SER A 328 3.37 -17.43 -7.65
N LEU A 329 2.24 -16.81 -7.99
CA LEU A 329 1.56 -16.93 -9.30
C LEU A 329 0.55 -15.75 -9.51
N ALA A 330 0.73 -14.91 -10.53
CA ALA A 330 -0.28 -14.09 -11.25
C ALA A 330 0.39 -12.80 -11.79
N SER A 331 1.20 -12.91 -12.84
CA SER A 331 0.81 -12.88 -14.26
C SER A 331 0.37 -11.47 -14.73
N ALA A 332 1.24 -10.62 -15.27
CA ALA A 332 1.89 -10.69 -16.58
C ALA A 332 1.01 -10.20 -17.76
N THR A 333 1.59 -9.27 -18.52
CA THR A 333 1.45 -9.14 -19.98
C THR A 333 2.81 -8.97 -20.67
N THR A 334 3.90 -9.14 -19.93
CA THR A 334 5.27 -9.10 -20.45
C THR A 334 6.05 -10.21 -19.79
N SER A 335 6.85 -10.93 -20.57
CA SER A 335 7.80 -11.89 -20.04
C SER A 335 8.69 -11.21 -19.00
N ARG A 336 8.72 -11.69 -17.75
CA ARG A 336 9.53 -11.11 -16.67
C ARG A 336 10.47 -12.15 -16.09
N GLU A 337 11.75 -11.78 -15.98
CA GLU A 337 12.78 -12.48 -15.23
C GLU A 337 12.91 -11.82 -13.84
N ALA A 338 12.82 -12.59 -12.75
CA ALA A 338 12.91 -12.11 -11.37
C ALA A 338 14.11 -12.75 -10.67
N LEU A 339 15.04 -11.95 -10.14
CA LEU A 339 16.15 -12.42 -9.30
C LEU A 339 15.59 -12.88 -7.94
N VAL A 340 15.67 -14.17 -7.66
CA VAL A 340 15.10 -14.78 -6.45
C VAL A 340 16.13 -14.87 -5.34
N LYS A 341 17.42 -15.00 -5.69
CA LYS A 341 18.49 -15.12 -4.68
C LYS A 341 19.85 -14.77 -5.25
N ARG A 342 20.63 -14.00 -4.48
CA ARG A 342 22.06 -13.75 -4.70
C ARG A 342 22.86 -14.44 -3.58
N VAL A 343 23.83 -15.27 -3.93
CA VAL A 343 24.70 -15.99 -3.00
C VAL A 343 26.14 -15.58 -3.24
N SER A 344 26.76 -14.91 -2.27
CA SER A 344 28.17 -14.54 -2.35
C SER A 344 29.05 -15.75 -2.02
N THR A 345 29.92 -16.11 -2.95
CA THR A 345 30.91 -17.19 -2.80
C THR A 345 32.32 -16.61 -2.89
N GLY A 346 33.34 -17.39 -2.50
CA GLY A 346 34.75 -16.95 -2.54
C GLY A 346 35.28 -16.56 -3.93
N GLY A 347 34.53 -16.83 -5.00
CA GLY A 347 34.86 -16.43 -6.38
C GLY A 347 33.92 -15.39 -7.00
N GLY A 348 32.95 -14.85 -6.26
CA GLY A 348 31.98 -13.86 -6.75
C GLY A 348 30.53 -14.16 -6.34
N ASN A 349 29.60 -13.34 -6.84
CA ASN A 349 28.16 -13.47 -6.55
C ASN A 349 27.48 -14.41 -7.55
N LEU A 350 26.70 -15.36 -7.04
CA LEU A 350 25.84 -16.26 -7.80
C LEU A 350 24.39 -15.76 -7.75
N ASP A 351 23.80 -15.51 -8.91
CA ASP A 351 22.46 -14.97 -9.04
C ASP A 351 21.50 -16.00 -9.65
N CYS A 352 20.37 -16.25 -8.99
CA CYS A 352 19.32 -17.15 -9.45
C CYS A 352 18.09 -16.36 -9.91
N TYR A 353 17.61 -16.61 -11.13
CA TYR A 353 16.47 -15.91 -11.73
C TYR A 353 15.32 -16.89 -12.06
N ILE A 354 14.07 -16.41 -12.06
CA ILE A 354 12.88 -17.14 -12.55
C ILE A 354 12.24 -16.32 -13.69
N ALA A 355 11.90 -16.96 -14.81
CA ALA A 355 11.25 -16.31 -15.96
C ALA A 355 9.85 -16.90 -16.24
N TYR A 356 8.89 -16.07 -16.67
CA TYR A 356 7.50 -16.48 -16.98
C TYR A 356 6.94 -15.76 -18.23
N ASN A 357 6.02 -16.40 -18.99
CA ASN A 357 5.30 -15.79 -20.13
C ASN A 357 3.82 -16.26 -20.21
N PRO A 358 2.80 -15.37 -20.23
CA PRO A 358 1.39 -15.75 -20.09
C PRO A 358 0.62 -15.73 -21.42
N VAL A 359 0.67 -16.78 -22.24
CA VAL A 359 -0.43 -16.99 -23.20
C VAL A 359 -0.74 -18.48 -23.26
N ASP A 360 -1.93 -18.85 -22.77
CA ASP A 360 -2.59 -20.16 -22.91
C ASP A 360 -2.02 -21.39 -22.19
N VAL A 361 -1.35 -21.22 -21.04
CA VAL A 361 -0.90 -22.37 -20.22
C VAL A 361 -1.72 -22.46 -18.92
N THR A 362 -2.56 -23.50 -18.82
CA THR A 362 -3.48 -23.74 -17.69
C THR A 362 -2.89 -24.63 -16.59
N TYR A 363 -1.66 -25.14 -16.76
CA TYR A 363 -0.90 -25.85 -15.73
C TYR A 363 0.60 -25.86 -16.10
N MET A 364 1.52 -25.69 -15.13
CA MET A 364 2.97 -25.81 -15.33
C MET A 364 3.59 -26.66 -14.23
N ASP A 365 4.26 -27.75 -14.60
CA ASP A 365 5.05 -28.62 -13.69
C ASP A 365 6.54 -28.67 -14.10
N ALA A 366 7.06 -27.60 -14.72
CA ALA A 366 8.46 -27.54 -15.14
C ALA A 366 9.12 -26.21 -14.75
N PHE A 367 10.20 -26.30 -13.97
CA PHE A 367 11.11 -25.18 -13.70
C PHE A 367 12.30 -25.24 -14.66
N ALA A 368 12.63 -24.11 -15.30
CA ALA A 368 13.89 -23.95 -16.02
C ALA A 368 14.87 -23.15 -15.17
N PHE A 369 16.13 -23.58 -15.10
CA PHE A 369 17.20 -22.93 -14.36
C PHE A 369 18.31 -22.48 -15.31
N THR A 370 18.84 -21.28 -15.11
CA THR A 370 20.07 -20.79 -15.76
C THR A 370 21.13 -20.49 -14.70
N PHE A 371 22.37 -20.90 -14.98
CA PHE A 371 23.51 -20.77 -14.06
C PHE A 371 24.65 -20.03 -14.75
N SER A 372 25.21 -19.02 -14.09
CA SER A 372 26.30 -18.21 -14.68
C SER A 372 27.70 -18.76 -14.42
N ASN A 373 27.89 -19.79 -13.58
CA ASN A 373 29.22 -20.35 -13.25
C ASN A 373 29.22 -21.89 -13.01
N GLY A 374 29.05 -22.67 -14.08
CA GLY A 374 30.00 -23.74 -14.47
C GLY A 374 30.18 -25.07 -13.71
N ASP A 375 29.55 -25.39 -12.57
CA ASP A 375 29.67 -26.75 -11.98
C ASP A 375 28.32 -27.46 -11.79
N PHE A 376 27.95 -28.25 -12.80
CA PHE A 376 26.68 -28.97 -12.91
C PHE A 376 26.61 -30.28 -12.10
N THR A 377 27.70 -30.69 -11.45
CA THR A 377 27.70 -31.86 -10.55
C THR A 377 26.85 -31.59 -9.30
N THR A 378 26.74 -30.32 -8.90
CA THR A 378 26.00 -29.85 -7.71
C THR A 378 24.50 -29.67 -7.99
N VAL A 379 24.10 -29.56 -9.27
CA VAL A 379 22.71 -29.28 -9.70
C VAL A 379 21.80 -30.52 -9.55
N SER A 380 22.35 -31.72 -9.74
CA SER A 380 21.59 -32.97 -9.56
C SER A 380 21.18 -33.26 -8.11
N GLN A 381 21.83 -32.62 -7.14
CA GLN A 381 21.54 -32.78 -5.71
C GLN A 381 20.43 -31.83 -5.21
N LEU A 382 20.01 -30.87 -6.04
CA LEU A 382 19.04 -29.82 -5.67
C LEU A 382 17.71 -29.91 -6.43
N ALA A 383 17.55 -30.85 -7.35
CA ALA A 383 16.29 -31.08 -8.07
C ALA A 383 15.34 -32.01 -7.29
N PRO A 384 14.01 -31.77 -7.28
CA PRO A 384 13.03 -32.73 -6.77
C PRO A 384 13.11 -34.05 -7.54
N HIS A 385 12.73 -35.17 -6.92
CA HIS A 385 12.88 -36.57 -7.36
C HIS A 385 12.39 -36.96 -8.78
N SER A 386 11.91 -36.02 -9.61
CA SER A 386 11.26 -36.23 -10.90
C SER A 386 12.01 -35.66 -12.12
N VAL A 387 13.19 -35.06 -11.93
CA VAL A 387 14.05 -34.56 -13.03
C VAL A 387 15.37 -35.33 -13.07
N ILE A 388 15.66 -35.97 -14.21
CA ILE A 388 16.90 -36.71 -14.43
C ILE A 388 17.65 -36.08 -15.60
N ALA A 389 18.87 -35.59 -15.33
CA ALA A 389 19.79 -35.09 -16.33
C ALA A 389 20.93 -36.09 -16.55
N SER A 390 21.26 -36.38 -17.81
CA SER A 390 22.34 -37.30 -18.18
C SER A 390 23.11 -36.76 -19.39
N SER A 391 24.44 -36.77 -19.31
CA SER A 391 25.31 -36.42 -20.43
C SER A 391 25.10 -37.37 -21.61
N VAL A 392 25.16 -36.85 -22.84
CA VAL A 392 25.04 -37.68 -24.04
C VAL A 392 26.37 -38.42 -24.26
N PRO A 393 26.39 -39.76 -24.30
CA PRO A 393 27.63 -40.49 -24.49
C PRO A 393 28.28 -40.18 -25.84
N GLY A 394 29.53 -39.72 -25.82
CA GLY A 394 30.30 -39.39 -27.03
C GLY A 394 30.18 -37.94 -27.50
N ASP A 395 29.37 -37.11 -26.83
CA ASP A 395 29.26 -35.69 -27.12
C ASP A 395 29.47 -34.87 -25.84
N ALA A 396 30.61 -34.19 -25.76
CA ALA A 396 31.05 -33.43 -24.59
C ALA A 396 30.27 -32.12 -24.39
N ASN A 397 29.40 -31.78 -25.34
CA ASN A 397 28.72 -30.50 -25.45
C ASN A 397 27.20 -30.64 -25.46
N SER A 398 26.66 -31.81 -25.11
CA SER A 398 25.22 -32.02 -25.06
C SER A 398 24.72 -32.83 -23.86
N VAL A 399 23.50 -32.50 -23.43
CA VAL A 399 22.84 -33.10 -22.26
C VAL A 399 21.38 -33.44 -22.58
N THR A 400 20.95 -34.61 -22.10
CA THR A 400 19.56 -35.06 -22.21
C THR A 400 18.86 -34.88 -20.89
N TRP A 401 17.72 -34.19 -20.91
CA TRP A 401 16.86 -33.97 -19.75
C TRP A 401 15.58 -34.77 -19.91
N ARG A 402 15.19 -35.47 -18.85
CA ARG A 402 13.93 -36.22 -18.81
C ARG A 402 13.08 -35.78 -17.62
N MET A 403 11.80 -35.54 -17.91
CA MET A 403 10.83 -35.06 -16.94
C MET A 403 9.56 -35.90 -17.04
N LYS A 404 8.96 -36.23 -15.89
CA LYS A 404 7.65 -36.89 -15.83
C LYS A 404 6.55 -35.85 -15.67
N ASN A 405 5.58 -35.88 -16.57
CA ASN A 405 4.37 -35.08 -16.53
C ASN A 405 3.18 -35.98 -16.17
N THR A 406 2.45 -35.68 -15.09
CA THR A 406 1.27 -36.47 -14.70
C THR A 406 0.02 -35.61 -14.75
N ASP A 407 -0.97 -36.00 -15.55
CA ASP A 407 -2.21 -35.24 -15.66
C ASP A 407 -3.13 -35.42 -14.43
N ALA A 408 -4.18 -34.59 -14.35
CA ALA A 408 -5.16 -34.62 -13.25
C ALA A 408 -5.97 -35.94 -13.15
N LYS A 409 -5.83 -36.85 -14.12
CA LYS A 409 -6.45 -38.18 -14.13
C LYS A 409 -5.44 -39.28 -13.75
N GLY A 410 -4.19 -38.91 -13.46
CA GLY A 410 -3.11 -39.83 -13.09
C GLY A 410 -2.38 -40.46 -14.27
N ASN A 411 -2.62 -40.02 -15.52
CA ASN A 411 -1.87 -40.49 -16.67
C ASN A 411 -0.49 -39.82 -16.68
N THR A 412 0.57 -40.60 -16.88
CA THR A 412 1.95 -40.10 -16.80
C THR A 412 2.64 -40.22 -18.14
N ASP A 413 3.20 -39.11 -18.62
CA ASP A 413 3.99 -39.04 -19.85
C ASP A 413 5.42 -38.57 -19.56
N ASP A 414 6.36 -39.01 -20.38
CA ASP A 414 7.75 -38.57 -20.32
C ASP A 414 8.02 -37.49 -21.37
N LEU A 415 8.60 -36.37 -20.94
CA LEU A 415 9.13 -35.31 -21.79
C LEU A 415 10.64 -35.44 -21.83
N THR A 416 11.19 -35.50 -23.05
CA THR A 416 12.64 -35.60 -23.26
C THR A 416 13.15 -34.41 -24.05
N PHE A 417 14.22 -33.79 -23.57
CA PHE A 417 14.87 -32.64 -24.19
C PHE A 417 16.33 -32.95 -24.45
N LEU A 418 16.83 -32.61 -25.65
CA LEU A 418 18.24 -32.71 -26.01
C LEU A 418 18.79 -31.31 -26.26
N ILE A 419 19.83 -30.95 -25.51
CA ILE A 419 20.36 -29.58 -25.47
C ILE A 419 21.85 -29.63 -25.83
N GLU A 420 22.30 -28.76 -26.74
CA GLU A 420 23.71 -28.55 -27.08
C GLU A 420 24.19 -27.18 -26.57
N TYR A 421 25.46 -27.09 -26.20
CA TYR A 421 26.10 -25.84 -25.81
C TYR A 421 27.44 -25.69 -26.55
N SER A 422 27.87 -24.45 -26.81
CA SER A 422 29.17 -24.20 -27.43
C SER A 422 30.09 -23.40 -26.51
N GLY A 423 31.32 -23.91 -26.33
CA GLY A 423 32.40 -23.22 -25.61
C GLY A 423 32.53 -23.56 -24.11
N LEU A 424 33.64 -23.13 -23.52
CA LEU A 424 34.03 -23.38 -22.12
C LEU A 424 33.19 -22.59 -21.08
N MET A 425 32.27 -21.74 -21.52
CA MET A 425 31.38 -20.91 -20.72
C MET A 425 30.04 -20.83 -21.49
N PRO A 426 28.87 -21.06 -20.86
CA PRO A 426 27.62 -21.25 -21.56
C PRO A 426 27.02 -19.90 -21.96
N THR A 427 27.62 -19.23 -22.93
CA THR A 427 27.07 -17.99 -23.53
C THR A 427 26.08 -18.28 -24.66
N GLY A 428 25.81 -19.56 -24.96
CA GLY A 428 24.82 -19.97 -25.95
C GLY A 428 24.33 -21.38 -25.69
N VAL A 429 23.09 -21.49 -25.21
CA VAL A 429 22.38 -22.77 -25.04
C VAL A 429 21.41 -22.91 -26.20
N LYS A 430 21.47 -24.04 -26.90
CA LYS A 430 20.59 -24.33 -28.04
C LYS A 430 19.80 -25.60 -27.77
N LEU A 431 18.46 -25.51 -27.76
CA LEU A 431 17.61 -26.69 -27.79
C LEU A 431 17.72 -27.32 -29.18
N LEU A 432 18.17 -28.58 -29.24
CA LEU A 432 18.27 -29.31 -30.49
C LEU A 432 16.96 -30.03 -30.83
N SER A 433 16.33 -30.65 -29.84
CA SER A 433 15.04 -31.32 -30.03
C SER A 433 14.29 -31.51 -28.72
N ALA A 434 12.97 -31.58 -28.83
CA ALA A 434 12.05 -31.98 -27.77
C ALA A 434 11.08 -33.01 -28.33
N SER A 435 10.78 -34.05 -27.54
CA SER A 435 9.79 -35.07 -27.92
C SER A 435 8.88 -35.43 -26.74
N HIS A 436 7.62 -35.74 -27.07
CA HIS A 436 6.58 -36.20 -26.15
C HIS A 436 6.09 -37.57 -26.64
N ASN A 437 6.02 -38.55 -25.75
CA ASN A 437 5.64 -39.93 -26.09
C ASN A 437 4.12 -40.18 -25.97
N GLY A 438 3.28 -39.17 -26.24
CA GLY A 438 1.83 -39.30 -26.34
C GLY A 438 1.37 -39.03 -27.76
N HIS A 439 0.48 -39.86 -28.31
CA HIS A 439 0.05 -39.85 -29.70
C HIS A 439 -0.27 -38.44 -30.28
N ASP A 440 0.26 -38.22 -31.48
CA ASP A 440 0.02 -37.12 -32.43
C ASP A 440 0.52 -35.71 -32.08
N GLY A 441 1.67 -35.36 -32.69
CA GLY A 441 1.97 -33.99 -33.12
C GLY A 441 3.16 -33.33 -32.44
N PHE A 442 4.19 -33.01 -33.22
CA PHE A 442 5.27 -32.11 -32.82
C PHE A 442 4.69 -30.74 -32.46
N ASN A 443 4.67 -30.39 -31.17
CA ASN A 443 4.46 -29.01 -30.76
C ASN A 443 5.83 -28.37 -30.56
N PHE A 444 6.18 -27.46 -31.47
CA PHE A 444 7.34 -26.60 -31.36
C PHE A 444 7.09 -25.59 -30.24
N TYR A 445 7.87 -25.67 -29.17
CA TYR A 445 7.83 -24.66 -28.12
C TYR A 445 8.81 -23.54 -28.44
N ASP A 446 8.34 -22.30 -28.39
CA ASP A 446 9.18 -21.11 -28.51
C ASP A 446 10.10 -21.02 -27.28
N LEU A 447 11.41 -21.09 -27.50
CA LEU A 447 12.40 -20.88 -26.45
C LEU A 447 13.20 -19.60 -26.71
N THR A 448 13.31 -18.82 -25.65
CA THR A 448 14.12 -17.60 -25.57
C THR A 448 15.29 -17.83 -24.63
N CYS A 449 16.49 -17.40 -25.03
CA CYS A 449 17.69 -17.44 -24.19
C CYS A 449 18.06 -15.98 -23.85
N GLY A 450 17.72 -15.55 -22.63
CA GLY A 450 17.63 -14.12 -22.30
C GLY A 450 16.57 -13.40 -23.15
N ASN A 451 16.78 -12.11 -23.45
CA ASN A 451 15.86 -11.28 -24.24
C ASN A 451 15.88 -11.55 -25.78
N VAL A 452 16.52 -12.64 -26.24
CA VAL A 452 16.62 -12.96 -27.67
C VAL A 452 15.80 -14.22 -27.98
N LYS A 453 14.82 -14.07 -28.88
CA LYS A 453 14.05 -15.18 -29.44
C LYS A 453 14.99 -16.02 -30.30
N VAL A 454 15.20 -17.29 -29.95
CA VAL A 454 16.01 -18.18 -30.77
C VAL A 454 15.25 -18.36 -32.10
N PRO A 455 15.79 -17.94 -33.25
CA PRO A 455 15.03 -17.99 -34.49
C PRO A 455 14.72 -19.45 -34.85
N HIS A 456 13.51 -19.70 -35.31
CA HIS A 456 13.19 -20.97 -35.96
C HIS A 456 14.08 -21.09 -37.20
N LEU A 457 15.10 -21.93 -37.11
CA LEU A 457 15.75 -22.47 -38.29
C LEU A 457 14.99 -23.76 -38.59
N GLY A 458 14.27 -23.73 -39.71
CA GLY A 458 13.46 -24.85 -40.21
C GLY A 458 14.27 -26.07 -40.60
#